data_AF-A0A7V6W5G2-F1
#
_entry.id   AF-A0A7V6W5G2-F1
#
_cell.length_a   1.000
_cell.length_b   1.000
_cell.length_c   1.000
_cell.angle_alpha   90.00
_cell.angle_beta   90.00
_cell.angle_gamma   90.00
#
_symmetry.space_group_name_H-M   'P 1'
#
loop_
_entity.id
_entity.type
_entity.pdbx_description
1 polymer ?
#
loop_
_entity_poly.entity_id
_entity_poly.type
_entity_poly.pdbx_seq_one_letter_code
_entity_poly.pdbx_strand_id
1 'polypeptide(L)'
;MTVSPIEFKPLTIDDKSIYDQYYEKSGTRISDVHMASRMAWGKGFNYVWTEIHDTLLVLSPESVFSTIHFSMPLGLTSKEQTEAIVDDLWDEFAPRF
;
A
#
# COMPACT_ATOMS: atom_id res chain seq x y z
N MET A 1 7.47 -1.77 -22.24
CA MET A 1 7.62 -3.12 -21.64
C MET A 1 6.49 -3.23 -20.65
N THR A 2 5.54 -4.13 -20.84
CA THR A 2 4.43 -4.30 -19.91
C THR A 2 4.96 -5.03 -18.68
N VAL A 3 5.19 -4.27 -17.60
CA VAL A 3 5.55 -4.81 -16.30
C VAL A 3 4.33 -5.59 -15.78
N SER A 4 4.61 -6.77 -15.22
CA SER A 4 3.64 -7.75 -14.71
C SER A 4 2.54 -7.12 -13.84
N PRO A 5 1.29 -7.63 -13.82
CA PRO A 5 0.26 -7.09 -12.95
C PRO A 5 0.75 -7.20 -11.51
N ILE A 6 0.86 -6.07 -10.82
CA ILE A 6 1.28 -6.02 -9.44
C ILE A 6 0.21 -6.73 -8.62
N GLU A 7 0.56 -7.88 -8.05
CA GLU A 7 -0.41 -8.68 -7.31
C GLU A 7 -0.57 -8.09 -5.90
N PHE A 8 -1.81 -7.74 -5.57
CA PHE A 8 -2.20 -7.34 -4.22
C PHE A 8 -2.88 -8.51 -3.51
N LYS A 9 -2.46 -8.78 -2.27
CA LYS A 9 -3.05 -9.80 -1.42
C LYS A 9 -3.76 -9.20 -0.21
N PRO A 10 -4.77 -9.88 0.37
CA PRO A 10 -5.45 -9.40 1.56
C PRO A 10 -4.48 -9.11 2.69
N LEU A 11 -4.64 -7.98 3.38
CA LEU A 11 -3.87 -7.66 4.57
C LEU A 11 -4.47 -8.36 5.78
N THR A 12 -3.68 -9.22 6.42
CA THR A 12 -4.09 -10.05 7.56
C THR A 12 -3.14 -9.86 8.75
N ILE A 13 -3.52 -10.38 9.92
CA ILE A 13 -2.66 -10.30 11.11
C ILE A 13 -1.33 -11.05 10.94
N ASP A 14 -1.30 -12.06 10.08
CA ASP A 14 -0.09 -12.86 9.81
C ASP A 14 0.99 -12.04 9.08
N ASP A 15 0.59 -10.95 8.41
CA ASP A 15 1.49 -10.02 7.74
C ASP A 15 2.15 -9.02 8.71
N LYS A 16 1.87 -9.09 10.02
CA LYS A 16 2.38 -8.12 11.00
C LYS A 16 3.90 -7.96 10.95
N SER A 17 4.65 -9.06 10.83
CA SER A 17 6.11 -9.00 10.85
C SER A 17 6.68 -8.17 9.71
N ILE A 18 6.17 -8.36 8.48
CA ILE A 18 6.64 -7.60 7.32
C ILE A 18 6.11 -6.16 7.37
N TYR A 19 4.87 -5.97 7.83
CA TYR A 19 4.30 -4.64 7.99
C TYR A 19 5.10 -3.78 8.96
N ASP A 20 5.43 -4.32 10.13
CA ASP A 20 6.17 -3.61 11.18
C ASP A 20 7.57 -3.22 10.68
N GLN A 21 8.26 -4.09 9.94
CA GLN A 21 9.55 -3.79 9.31
C GLN A 21 9.46 -2.54 8.43
N TYR A 22 8.45 -2.46 7.55
CA TYR A 22 8.24 -1.31 6.67
C TYR A 22 7.76 -0.06 7.41
N TYR A 23 6.89 -0.22 8.41
CA TYR A 23 6.43 0.87 9.26
C TYR A 23 7.59 1.53 10.03
N GLU A 24 8.46 0.72 10.64
CA GLU A 24 9.66 1.18 11.34
C GLU A 24 10.63 1.88 10.38
N LYS A 25 10.90 1.28 9.22
CA LYS A 25 11.75 1.86 8.17
C LYS A 25 11.25 3.23 7.72
N SER A 26 9.92 3.43 7.70
CA SER A 26 9.31 4.71 7.31
C SER A 26 9.58 5.84 8.31
N GLY A 27 9.89 5.52 9.57
CA GLY A 27 10.01 6.50 10.65
C GLY A 27 8.71 7.27 10.95
N THR A 28 7.59 6.88 10.33
CA THR A 28 6.31 7.57 10.45
C THR A 28 5.72 7.40 11.85
N ARG A 29 4.85 8.34 12.23
CA ARG A 29 4.07 8.30 13.48
C ARG A 29 2.59 8.51 13.22
N ILE A 30 2.16 8.44 11.97
CA ILE A 30 0.75 8.54 11.64
C ILE A 30 0.08 7.26 12.13
N SER A 31 -0.96 7.41 12.93
CA SER A 31 -1.63 6.30 13.61
C SER A 31 -2.50 5.47 12.65
N ASP A 32 -3.02 6.07 11.60
CA ASP A 32 -3.89 5.42 10.60
C ASP A 32 -3.16 4.32 9.81
N VAL A 33 -1.85 4.48 9.60
CA VAL A 33 -0.97 3.54 8.90
C VAL A 33 -0.28 2.58 9.86
N HIS A 34 -0.62 2.59 11.14
CA HIS A 34 -0.16 1.56 12.06
C HIS A 34 -0.96 0.27 11.85
N MET A 35 -0.30 -0.89 11.97
CA MET A 35 -0.92 -2.22 11.76
C MET A 35 -2.18 -2.42 12.59
N ALA A 36 -2.18 -1.97 13.86
CA ALA A 36 -3.36 -2.07 14.72
C ALA A 36 -4.58 -1.33 14.14
N SER A 37 -4.38 -0.17 13.53
CA SER A 37 -5.45 0.59 12.85
C SER A 37 -5.92 -0.16 11.61
N ARG A 38 -4.99 -0.71 10.81
CA ARG A 38 -5.35 -1.53 9.64
C ARG A 38 -6.20 -2.74 10.01
N MET A 39 -5.90 -3.41 11.12
CA MET A 39 -6.67 -4.54 11.61
C MET A 39 -8.04 -4.12 12.16
N ALA A 40 -8.11 -3.03 12.92
CA ALA A 40 -9.36 -2.52 13.48
C ALA A 40 -10.36 -2.12 12.39
N TRP A 41 -9.87 -1.50 11.32
CA TRP A 41 -10.71 -0.97 10.24
C TRP A 41 -10.76 -1.86 8.99
N GLY A 42 -10.02 -2.97 8.97
CA GLY A 42 -9.85 -3.82 7.79
C GLY A 42 -11.16 -4.35 7.21
N LYS A 43 -12.15 -4.67 8.06
CA LYS A 43 -13.49 -5.10 7.59
C LYS A 43 -14.25 -4.02 6.80
N GLY A 44 -13.99 -2.75 7.08
CA GLY A 44 -14.65 -1.63 6.39
C GLY A 44 -13.91 -1.20 5.12
N PHE A 45 -12.58 -1.33 5.11
CA PHE A 45 -11.74 -0.85 4.02
C PHE A 45 -11.21 -1.94 3.09
N ASN A 46 -11.36 -3.22 3.43
CA ASN A 46 -10.88 -4.34 2.62
C ASN A 46 -9.42 -4.14 2.16
N TYR A 47 -8.54 -3.82 3.12
CA TYR A 47 -7.14 -3.48 2.81
C TYR A 47 -6.44 -4.67 2.14
N VAL A 48 -5.77 -4.38 1.04
CA VAL A 48 -4.86 -5.29 0.35
C VAL A 48 -3.49 -4.63 0.28
N TRP A 49 -2.44 -5.45 0.14
CA TRP A 49 -1.07 -4.95 0.13
C TRP A 49 -0.19 -5.70 -0.86
N THR A 50 0.92 -5.05 -1.22
CA THR A 50 2.00 -5.61 -2.03
C THR A 50 3.34 -4.97 -1.65
N GLU A 51 4.43 -5.63 -2.01
CA GLU A 51 5.78 -5.08 -1.89
C GLU A 51 6.28 -4.72 -3.28
N ILE A 52 6.75 -3.49 -3.46
CA ILE A 52 7.30 -3.01 -4.72
C ILE A 52 8.41 -2.01 -4.46
N HIS A 53 9.52 -2.14 -5.19
CA HIS A 53 10.72 -1.30 -5.02
C HIS A 53 11.16 -1.16 -3.55
N ASP A 54 11.09 -2.22 -2.73
CA ASP A 54 11.40 -2.17 -1.29
C ASP A 54 10.55 -1.12 -0.51
N THR A 55 9.27 -1.05 -0.88
CA THR A 55 8.20 -0.28 -0.25
C THR A 55 6.96 -1.16 -0.12
N LEU A 56 6.31 -1.11 1.03
CA LEU A 56 5.02 -1.75 1.26
C LEU A 56 3.91 -0.77 0.87
N LEU A 57 3.15 -1.13 -0.15
CA LEU A 57 1.94 -0.42 -0.54
C LEU A 57 0.73 -1.09 0.06
N VAL A 58 -0.17 -0.28 0.59
CA VAL A 58 -1.48 -0.73 1.04
C VAL A 58 -2.53 0.11 0.35
N LEU A 59 -3.49 -0.55 -0.29
CA LEU A 59 -4.63 0.10 -0.91
C LEU A 59 -5.95 -0.55 -0.47
N SER A 60 -7.02 0.17 -0.76
CA SER A 60 -8.39 -0.25 -0.58
C SER A 60 -9.05 -0.26 -1.97
N PRO A 61 -9.28 -1.42 -2.60
CA PRO A 61 -9.69 -1.50 -4.01
C PRO A 61 -11.20 -1.25 -4.18
N GLU A 62 -11.99 -1.81 -3.26
CA GLU A 62 -13.43 -1.64 -3.15
C GLU A 62 -13.78 -1.53 -1.67
N SER A 63 -14.26 -0.37 -1.25
CA SER A 63 -14.62 -0.11 0.14
C SER A 63 -15.64 1.01 0.28
N VAL A 64 -15.86 1.44 1.52
CA VAL A 64 -16.62 2.65 1.84
C VAL A 64 -16.17 3.91 1.09
N PHE A 65 -14.98 3.93 0.49
CA PHE A 65 -14.51 5.05 -0.33
C PHE A 65 -15.11 5.09 -1.75
N SER A 66 -15.82 4.06 -2.21
CA SER A 66 -16.42 3.92 -3.56
C SER A 66 -15.44 3.98 -4.75
N THR A 67 -14.16 4.25 -4.51
CA THR A 67 -13.05 4.24 -5.47
C THR A 67 -11.81 3.64 -4.83
N ILE A 68 -10.82 3.27 -5.67
CA ILE A 68 -9.51 2.80 -5.20
C ILE A 68 -8.85 3.90 -4.38
N HIS A 69 -8.38 3.54 -3.19
CA HIS A 69 -7.68 4.46 -2.30
C HIS A 69 -6.33 3.88 -1.85
N PHE A 70 -5.24 4.51 -2.29
CA PHE A 70 -3.90 4.22 -1.79
C PHE A 70 -3.68 4.90 -0.45
N SER A 71 -3.11 4.18 0.50
CA SER A 71 -2.58 4.77 1.72
C SER A 71 -1.13 5.23 1.55
N MET A 72 -0.60 5.95 2.54
CA MET A 72 0.81 6.31 2.58
C MET A 72 1.69 5.06 2.39
N PRO A 73 2.60 5.04 1.39
CA PRO A 73 3.59 3.98 1.23
C PRO A 73 4.51 3.87 2.45
N LEU A 74 4.85 2.64 2.84
CA LEU A 74 5.76 2.40 3.97
C LEU A 74 7.12 1.89 3.47
N GLY A 75 8.21 2.45 3.99
CA GLY A 75 9.59 2.10 3.65
C GLY A 75 10.18 2.91 2.50
N LEU A 76 9.50 3.99 2.11
CA LEU A 76 9.94 4.91 1.08
C LEU A 76 11.07 5.79 1.60
N THR A 77 12.23 5.75 0.93
CA THR A 77 13.47 6.41 1.36
C THR A 77 14.01 7.42 0.34
N SER A 78 13.45 7.49 -0.86
CA SER A 78 13.95 8.36 -1.93
C SER A 78 12.86 8.80 -2.90
N LYS A 79 13.16 9.88 -3.65
CA LYS A 79 12.27 10.40 -4.70
C LYS A 79 12.20 9.42 -5.87
N GLU A 80 13.33 8.85 -6.25
CA GLU A 80 13.50 7.94 -7.38
C GLU A 80 12.66 6.67 -7.19
N GLN A 81 12.59 6.16 -5.96
CA GLN A 81 11.72 5.05 -5.59
C GLN A 81 10.23 5.41 -5.75
N THR A 82 9.84 6.65 -5.41
CA THR A 82 8.47 7.13 -5.65
C THR A 82 8.15 7.17 -7.13
N GLU A 83 9.06 7.71 -7.94
CA GLU A 83 8.90 7.81 -9.39
C GLU A 83 8.72 6.42 -10.02
N ALA A 84 9.58 5.45 -9.66
CA ALA A 84 9.48 4.08 -10.14
C ALA A 84 8.15 3.39 -9.76
N ILE A 85 7.67 3.61 -8.52
CA ILE A 85 6.36 3.11 -8.08
C ILE A 85 5.23 3.72 -8.91
N VAL A 86 5.27 5.03 -9.16
CA VAL A 86 4.24 5.71 -9.96
C VAL A 86 4.24 5.18 -11.39
N ASP A 87 5.41 5.04 -12.01
CA ASP A 87 5.55 4.53 -13.38
C ASP A 87 4.97 3.11 -13.51
N ASP A 88 5.21 2.23 -12.54
CA ASP A 88 4.69 0.86 -12.57
C ASP A 88 3.17 0.78 -12.33
N LEU A 89 2.59 1.73 -11.57
CA LEU A 89 1.16 1.76 -11.26
C LEU A 89 0.32 2.53 -12.29
N TRP A 90 0.95 3.38 -13.11
CA TRP A 90 0.24 4.39 -13.90
C TRP A 90 -0.77 3.78 -14.88
N ASP A 91 -0.35 2.80 -15.68
CA ASP A 91 -1.20 2.23 -16.73
C ASP A 91 -2.46 1.53 -16.17
N GLU A 92 -2.35 0.95 -14.97
CA GLU A 92 -3.44 0.20 -14.33
C GLU A 92 -4.36 1.10 -13.50
N PHE A 93 -3.81 2.05 -12.74
CA PHE A 93 -4.54 2.79 -11.71
C PHE A 93 -4.78 4.27 -12.04
N ALA A 94 -4.21 4.82 -13.11
CA ALA A 94 -4.45 6.22 -13.47
C ALA A 94 -5.93 6.48 -13.77
N PRO A 95 -6.51 7.59 -13.27
CA PRO A 95 -7.86 7.99 -13.64
C PRO A 95 -7.97 8.14 -15.16
N ARG A 96 -8.93 7.42 -15.76
CA ARG A 96 -9.26 7.59 -17.18
C ARG A 96 -10.31 8.71 -17.27
N PHE A 97 -9.89 9.86 -17.78
CA PHE A 97 -10.76 10.99 -18.10
C PHE A 97 -11.28 10.88 -19.54
#